data_AF-A0A7J4RM54-F1
#
_entry.id   AF-A0A7J4RM54-F1
#
_cell.length_a   1.000
_cell.length_b   1.000
_cell.length_c   1.000
_cell.angle_alpha   90.00
_cell.angle_beta   90.00
_cell.angle_gamma   90.00
#
_symmetry.space_group_name_H-M   'P 1'
#
loop_
_entity.id
_entity.type
_entity.pdbx_description
1 polymer ?
#
loop_
_entity_poly.entity_id
_entity_poly.type
_entity_poly.pdbx_seq_one_letter_code
_entity_poly.pdbx_strand_id
1 'polypeptide(L)'
;MVVPRRDEDDDTPADKAWAIHAAIIGLNTGNLLFRGLELDPENPGMITVACLAVLAAALPFQAIFFLINSYIQEASNVHEIEFIMLQRLSLICQTISYLSLTAIGILMFETHVYVGSSFFIGCIVAFFLLRAAMNQAEALATSHPR
;
A
#
# COMPACT_ATOMS: atom_id res chain seq x y z
N MET A 1 -23.65 19.29 8.80
CA MET A 1 -22.51 20.15 9.20
C MET A 1 -21.59 20.22 8.00
N VAL A 2 -21.28 21.41 7.47
CA VAL A 2 -20.36 21.56 6.32
C VAL A 2 -18.95 21.62 6.91
N VAL A 3 -18.10 20.67 6.53
CA VAL A 3 -16.70 20.63 6.96
C VAL A 3 -15.96 21.76 6.24
N PRO A 4 -15.34 22.73 6.95
CA PRO A 4 -14.63 23.81 6.29
C PRO A 4 -13.35 23.28 5.63
N ARG A 5 -13.06 23.81 4.44
CA ARG A 5 -11.81 23.59 3.70
C ARG A 5 -10.63 24.03 4.58
N ARG A 6 -9.65 23.16 4.80
CA ARG A 6 -8.38 23.53 5.44
C ARG A 6 -7.50 24.17 4.38
N ASP A 7 -7.04 25.38 4.67
CA ASP A 7 -6.12 26.14 3.82
C ASP A 7 -4.75 25.45 3.71
N GLU A 8 -4.11 25.69 2.56
CA GLU A 8 -2.88 25.14 2.02
C GLU A 8 -1.67 25.31 2.97
N ASP A 9 -1.17 24.21 3.56
CA ASP A 9 0.24 23.97 3.96
C ASP A 9 0.44 22.72 4.86
N ASP A 10 -0.54 21.83 4.98
CA ASP A 10 -0.35 20.56 5.69
C ASP A 10 -0.17 19.45 4.66
N ASP A 11 1.04 18.90 4.63
CA ASP A 11 1.46 17.70 3.90
C ASP A 11 0.60 16.51 4.41
N THR A 12 -0.67 16.46 3.95
CA THR A 12 -1.70 15.70 4.64
C THR A 12 -1.35 14.21 4.62
N PRO A 13 -1.64 13.46 5.69
CA PRO A 13 -1.42 12.01 5.74
C PRO A 13 -2.04 11.25 4.55
N ALA A 14 -3.07 11.82 3.91
CA ALA A 14 -3.71 11.30 2.72
C ALA A 14 -2.80 11.33 1.48
N ASP A 15 -2.04 12.42 1.26
CA ASP A 15 -1.13 12.54 0.11
C ASP A 15 0.02 11.51 0.19
N LYS A 16 0.48 11.23 1.41
CA LYS A 16 1.48 10.18 1.68
C LYS A 16 0.95 8.78 1.39
N ALA A 17 -0.31 8.51 1.75
CA ALA A 17 -0.95 7.22 1.46
C ALA A 17 -1.17 7.01 -0.05
N TRP A 18 -1.49 8.07 -0.79
CA TRP A 18 -1.65 8.04 -2.24
C TRP A 18 -0.34 7.64 -2.94
N ALA A 19 0.79 8.29 -2.60
CA ALA A 19 2.09 7.97 -3.21
C ALA A 19 2.49 6.51 -3.00
N ILE A 20 2.24 5.97 -1.80
CA ILE A 20 2.52 4.56 -1.48
C ILE A 20 1.66 3.64 -2.37
N HIS A 21 0.37 3.90 -2.49
CA HIS A 21 -0.51 3.10 -3.33
C HIS A 21 -0.14 3.15 -4.81
N ALA A 22 0.25 4.32 -5.33
CA ALA A 22 0.75 4.45 -6.69
C ALA A 22 1.99 3.59 -6.93
N ALA A 23 2.93 3.56 -5.97
CA ALA A 23 4.10 2.69 -6.04
C ALA A 23 3.73 1.20 -6.03
N ILE A 24 2.77 0.79 -5.20
CA ILE A 24 2.29 -0.61 -5.17
C ILE A 24 1.60 -0.98 -6.49
N ILE A 25 0.76 -0.11 -7.06
CA ILE A 25 0.13 -0.34 -8.37
C ILE A 25 1.20 -0.53 -9.45
N GLY A 26 2.24 0.31 -9.44
CA GLY A 26 3.38 0.20 -10.34
C GLY A 26 4.12 -1.13 -10.21
N LEU A 27 4.40 -1.56 -8.97
CA LEU A 27 5.02 -2.85 -8.69
C LEU A 27 4.17 -4.04 -9.13
N ASN A 28 2.86 -4.02 -8.84
CA ASN A 28 1.93 -5.09 -9.23
C ASN A 28 1.83 -5.20 -10.74
N THR A 29 1.61 -4.06 -11.41
CA THR A 29 1.49 -3.98 -12.88
C THR A 29 2.80 -4.39 -13.55
N GLY A 30 3.94 -3.91 -13.05
CA GLY A 30 5.25 -4.26 -13.60
C GLY A 30 5.54 -5.76 -13.51
N ASN A 31 5.30 -6.39 -12.35
CA ASN A 31 5.48 -7.83 -12.20
C ASN A 31 4.52 -8.62 -13.10
N LEU A 32 3.26 -8.19 -13.22
CA LEU A 32 2.29 -8.81 -14.13
C LEU A 32 2.70 -8.72 -15.59
N LEU A 33 3.24 -7.60 -16.03
CA LEU A 33 3.68 -7.43 -17.41
C LEU A 33 4.91 -8.28 -17.70
N PHE A 34 5.99 -8.11 -16.95
CA PHE A 34 7.26 -8.77 -17.28
C PHE A 34 7.19 -10.27 -17.01
N ARG A 35 6.71 -10.69 -15.85
CA ARG A 35 6.62 -12.13 -15.55
C ARG A 35 5.44 -12.79 -16.24
N GLY A 36 4.41 -12.00 -16.58
CA GLY A 36 3.33 -12.46 -17.44
C GLY A 36 3.85 -12.91 -18.80
N LEU A 37 4.80 -12.16 -19.37
CA LEU A 37 5.44 -12.48 -20.65
C LEU A 37 6.49 -13.60 -20.53
N GLU A 38 7.11 -13.77 -19.36
CA GLU A 38 8.11 -14.83 -19.10
C GLU A 38 7.49 -16.17 -18.68
N LEU A 39 6.17 -16.24 -18.47
CA LEU A 39 5.48 -17.47 -18.11
C LEU A 39 5.65 -18.52 -19.21
N ASP A 40 6.20 -19.67 -18.83
CA ASP A 40 6.24 -20.86 -19.68
C ASP A 40 4.80 -21.36 -19.94
N PRO A 41 4.35 -21.45 -21.21
CA PRO A 41 3.02 -21.94 -21.55
C PRO A 41 2.81 -23.43 -21.21
N GLU A 42 3.88 -24.24 -21.15
CA GLU A 42 3.78 -25.69 -20.99
C GLU A 42 3.91 -26.12 -19.53
N ASN A 43 4.72 -25.41 -18.74
CA ASN A 43 4.89 -25.68 -17.31
C ASN A 43 5.01 -24.38 -16.49
N PRO A 44 3.90 -23.65 -16.32
CA PRO A 44 3.93 -22.44 -15.54
C PRO A 44 4.13 -22.80 -14.06
N GLY A 45 5.16 -22.22 -13.44
CA GLY A 45 5.40 -22.38 -12.00
C GLY A 45 4.16 -21.95 -11.22
N MET A 46 3.45 -22.91 -10.62
CA MET A 46 2.13 -22.67 -10.02
C MET A 46 2.16 -21.63 -8.89
N ILE A 47 3.28 -21.52 -8.18
CA ILE A 47 3.48 -20.48 -7.15
C ILE A 47 3.54 -19.10 -7.80
N THR A 48 4.30 -18.94 -8.89
CA THR A 48 4.38 -17.71 -9.68
C THR A 48 3.00 -17.32 -10.22
N VAL A 49 2.26 -18.26 -10.81
CA VAL A 49 0.89 -18.01 -11.31
C VAL A 49 -0.04 -17.56 -10.19
N ALA A 50 -0.01 -18.23 -9.04
CA ALA A 50 -0.82 -17.86 -7.89
C ALA A 50 -0.47 -16.45 -7.39
N CYS A 51 0.82 -16.11 -7.31
CA CYS A 51 1.26 -14.77 -6.92
C CYS A 51 0.78 -13.72 -7.92
N LEU A 52 0.96 -13.94 -9.22
CA LEU A 52 0.50 -13.03 -10.27
C LEU A 52 -1.03 -12.87 -10.24
N ALA A 53 -1.78 -13.94 -10.01
CA ALA A 53 -3.23 -13.86 -9.85
C ALA A 53 -3.64 -12.99 -8.65
N VAL A 54 -2.92 -13.07 -7.53
CA VAL A 54 -3.14 -12.18 -6.37
C VAL A 54 -2.82 -10.73 -6.71
N LEU A 55 -1.72 -10.46 -7.43
CA LEU A 55 -1.39 -9.10 -7.87
C LEU A 55 -2.49 -8.53 -8.79
N ALA A 56 -2.96 -9.33 -9.75
CA ALA A 56 -4.02 -8.93 -10.68
C ALA A 56 -5.34 -8.67 -9.95
N ALA A 57 -5.69 -9.52 -8.98
CA ALA A 57 -6.89 -9.36 -8.17
C ALA A 57 -6.83 -8.12 -7.26
N ALA A 58 -5.64 -7.66 -6.86
CA ALA A 58 -5.48 -6.47 -6.02
C ALA A 58 -5.64 -5.15 -6.79
N LEU A 59 -5.30 -5.12 -8.09
CA LEU A 59 -5.40 -3.92 -8.94
C LEU A 59 -6.77 -3.23 -8.93
N PRO A 60 -7.93 -3.91 -9.07
CA PRO A 60 -9.23 -3.23 -9.03
C PRO A 60 -9.50 -2.56 -7.67
N PHE A 61 -9.06 -3.15 -6.57
CA PHE A 61 -9.19 -2.53 -5.24
C PHE A 61 -8.31 -1.28 -5.11
N GLN A 62 -7.10 -1.32 -5.67
CA GLN A 62 -6.20 -0.18 -5.71
C GLN A 62 -6.74 0.97 -6.57
N ALA A 63 -7.37 0.65 -7.71
CA ALA A 63 -8.03 1.62 -8.56
C ALA A 63 -9.22 2.29 -7.84
N ILE A 64 -10.05 1.51 -7.13
CA ILE A 64 -11.15 2.04 -6.33
C ILE A 64 -10.64 2.96 -5.21
N PHE A 65 -9.57 2.58 -4.51
CA PHE A 65 -8.94 3.45 -3.50
C PHE A 65 -8.53 4.80 -4.11
N PHE A 66 -7.89 4.79 -5.28
CA PHE A 66 -7.49 6.01 -5.97
C PHE A 66 -8.70 6.87 -6.37
N LEU A 67 -9.77 6.26 -6.90
CA LEU A 67 -11.01 6.96 -7.25
C LEU A 67 -11.68 7.59 -6.02
N ILE A 68 -11.76 6.87 -4.90
CA ILE A 68 -12.32 7.39 -3.65
C ILE A 68 -11.50 8.58 -3.16
N ASN A 69 -10.17 8.46 -3.16
CA ASN A 69 -9.30 9.54 -2.68
C ASN A 69 -9.40 10.79 -3.58
N SER A 70 -9.40 10.60 -4.90
CA SER A 70 -9.61 11.70 -5.86
C SER A 70 -10.98 12.35 -5.68
N TYR A 71 -12.04 11.56 -5.48
CA TYR A 71 -13.39 12.07 -5.25
C TYR A 71 -13.46 12.91 -3.98
N ILE A 72 -12.88 12.43 -2.88
CA ILE A 72 -12.85 13.17 -1.61
C ILE A 72 -12.06 14.48 -1.74
N GLN A 73 -10.95 14.49 -2.47
CA GLN A 73 -10.13 15.68 -2.66
C GLN A 73 -10.81 16.73 -3.54
N GLU A 74 -11.58 16.30 -4.56
CA GLU A 74 -12.20 17.21 -5.52
C GLU A 74 -13.60 17.67 -5.12
N ALA A 75 -14.29 16.91 -4.29
CA ALA A 75 -15.64 17.25 -3.85
C ALA A 75 -15.63 18.45 -2.88
N SER A 76 -16.21 19.57 -3.32
CA SER A 76 -16.31 20.81 -2.53
C SER A 76 -17.28 20.72 -1.35
N ASN A 77 -18.22 19.77 -1.36
CA ASN A 77 -19.18 19.51 -0.28
C ASN A 77 -19.59 18.02 -0.28
N VAL A 78 -18.83 17.17 0.40
CA VAL A 78 -19.27 15.78 0.65
C VAL A 78 -20.17 15.76 1.88
N HIS A 79 -21.31 15.08 1.79
CA HIS A 79 -22.16 14.88 2.95
C HIS A 79 -21.44 14.00 3.98
N GLU A 80 -21.50 14.36 5.26
CA GLU A 80 -20.71 13.72 6.33
C GLU A 80 -20.90 12.19 6.40
N ILE A 81 -22.12 11.71 6.15
CA ILE A 81 -22.42 10.27 6.10
C ILE A 81 -21.75 9.59 4.89
N GLU A 82 -21.76 10.24 3.73
CA GLU A 82 -21.14 9.73 2.51
C GLU A 82 -19.61 9.64 2.67
N PHE A 83 -19.00 10.66 3.28
CA PHE A 83 -17.58 10.68 3.61
C PHE A 83 -17.18 9.49 4.51
N ILE A 84 -17.96 9.22 5.57
CA ILE A 84 -17.69 8.10 6.49
C ILE A 84 -17.80 6.76 5.76
N MET A 85 -18.79 6.59 4.88
CA MET A 85 -18.94 5.35 4.10
C MET A 85 -17.78 5.15 3.12
N LEU A 86 -17.39 6.20 2.39
CA LEU A 86 -16.26 6.19 1.48
C LEU A 86 -14.95 5.88 2.20
N GLN A 87 -14.73 6.45 3.39
CA GLN A 87 -13.54 6.20 4.19
C GLN A 87 -13.45 4.73 4.65
N ARG A 88 -14.57 4.13 5.06
CA ARG A 88 -14.61 2.70 5.42
C ARG A 88 -14.30 1.81 4.22
N LEU A 89 -14.84 2.13 3.05
CA LEU A 89 -14.54 1.39 1.83
C LEU A 89 -13.07 1.53 1.44
N SER A 90 -12.51 2.74 1.52
CA SER A 90 -11.10 3.04 1.27
C SER A 90 -10.16 2.19 2.16
N LEU A 91 -10.49 2.05 3.44
CA LEU A 91 -9.70 1.24 4.38
C LEU A 91 -9.68 -0.25 4.02
N ILE A 92 -10.80 -0.79 3.52
CA ILE A 92 -10.87 -2.18 3.04
C ILE A 92 -9.97 -2.34 1.80
N CYS A 93 -10.09 -1.42 0.84
CA CYS A 93 -9.24 -1.41 -0.37
C CYS A 93 -7.75 -1.29 -0.02
N GLN A 94 -7.42 -0.46 0.96
CA GLN A 94 -6.06 -0.29 1.46
C GLN A 94 -5.51 -1.58 2.08
N THR A 95 -6.32 -2.28 2.85
CA THR A 95 -5.94 -3.57 3.45
C THR A 95 -5.63 -4.61 2.37
N ILE A 96 -6.50 -4.75 1.37
CA ILE A 96 -6.29 -5.69 0.25
C ILE A 96 -5.05 -5.31 -0.58
N SER A 97 -4.85 -4.01 -0.83
CA SER A 97 -3.65 -3.51 -1.49
C SER A 97 -2.37 -3.90 -0.75
N TYR A 98 -2.31 -3.69 0.57
CA TYR A 98 -1.15 -4.07 1.36
C TYR A 98 -0.93 -5.57 1.45
N LEU A 99 -1.99 -6.38 1.43
CA LEU A 99 -1.86 -7.85 1.35
C LEU A 99 -1.13 -8.28 0.07
N SER A 100 -1.25 -7.55 -1.05
CA SER A 100 -0.54 -7.89 -2.30
C SER A 100 0.99 -7.81 -2.18
N LEU A 101 1.53 -7.04 -1.21
CA LEU A 101 2.97 -7.00 -0.93
C LEU A 101 3.52 -8.35 -0.47
N THR A 102 2.69 -9.19 0.16
CA THR A 102 3.10 -10.55 0.56
C THR A 102 3.35 -11.43 -0.67
N ALA A 103 2.50 -11.34 -1.69
CA ALA A 103 2.69 -12.02 -2.96
C ALA A 103 3.94 -11.53 -3.69
N ILE A 104 4.23 -10.22 -3.65
CA ILE A 104 5.51 -9.67 -4.15
C ILE A 104 6.69 -10.29 -3.40
N GLY A 105 6.62 -10.36 -2.06
CA GLY A 105 7.67 -10.97 -1.24
C GLY A 105 7.95 -12.43 -1.64
N ILE A 106 6.91 -13.25 -1.82
CA ILE A 106 7.03 -14.64 -2.29
C ILE A 106 7.65 -14.70 -3.69
N LEU A 107 7.19 -13.83 -4.59
CA LEU A 107 7.65 -13.77 -5.98
C LEU A 107 9.15 -13.42 -6.07
N MET A 108 9.69 -12.63 -5.13
CA MET A 108 11.12 -12.36 -5.04
C MET A 108 11.93 -13.63 -4.70
N PHE A 109 11.39 -14.53 -3.87
CA PHE A 109 12.03 -15.82 -3.58
C PHE A 109 11.98 -16.78 -4.77
N GLU A 110 10.86 -16.80 -5.51
CA GLU A 110 10.74 -17.58 -6.75
C GLU A 110 11.71 -17.11 -7.83
N THR A 111 12.11 -15.82 -7.80
CA THR A 111 13.08 -15.27 -8.76
C THR A 111 14.49 -15.74 -8.47
N HIS A 112 14.94 -15.48 -7.23
CA HIS A 112 16.28 -15.81 -6.80
C HIS A 112 16.36 -15.73 -5.29
N VAL A 113 16.94 -16.76 -4.65
CA VAL A 113 17.04 -16.84 -3.19
C VAL A 113 17.72 -15.62 -2.55
N TYR A 114 18.85 -15.15 -3.10
CA TYR A 114 19.53 -13.92 -2.62
C TYR A 114 18.66 -12.65 -2.70
N VAL A 115 17.80 -12.54 -3.72
CA VAL A 115 16.90 -11.39 -3.86
C VAL A 115 15.81 -11.46 -2.78
N GLY A 116 15.15 -12.62 -2.63
CA GLY A 116 14.17 -12.83 -1.57
C GLY A 116 14.74 -12.64 -0.16
N SER A 117 15.93 -13.20 0.11
CA SER A 117 16.59 -13.06 1.41
C SER A 117 17.00 -11.62 1.72
N SER A 118 17.50 -10.85 0.74
CA SER A 118 17.86 -9.45 0.96
C SER A 118 16.63 -8.59 1.27
N PHE A 119 15.52 -8.81 0.57
CA PHE A 119 14.23 -8.19 0.88
C PHE A 119 13.77 -8.52 2.31
N PHE A 120 13.80 -9.80 2.69
CA PHE A 120 13.36 -10.24 4.01
C PHE A 120 14.21 -9.65 5.15
N ILE A 121 15.54 -9.64 5.01
CA ILE A 121 16.44 -9.00 5.97
C ILE A 121 16.15 -7.49 6.05
N GLY A 122 15.92 -6.84 4.91
CA GLY A 122 15.51 -5.43 4.84
C GLY A 122 14.24 -5.16 5.64
N CYS A 123 13.20 -6.01 5.51
CA CYS A 123 11.97 -5.91 6.29
C CYS A 123 12.23 -6.02 7.80
N ILE A 124 13.08 -6.96 8.23
CA ILE A 124 13.45 -7.14 9.64
C ILE A 124 14.12 -5.86 10.17
N VAL A 125 15.12 -5.35 9.45
CA VAL A 125 15.83 -4.13 9.85
C VAL A 125 14.87 -2.93 9.93
N ALA A 126 14.02 -2.73 8.92
CA ALA A 126 13.04 -1.65 8.91
C ALA A 126 12.07 -1.74 10.09
N PHE A 127 11.62 -2.95 10.45
CA PHE A 127 10.76 -3.16 11.62
C PHE A 127 11.45 -2.76 12.93
N PHE A 128 12.72 -3.13 13.12
CA PHE A 128 13.47 -2.73 14.31
C PHE A 128 13.72 -1.22 14.36
N LEU A 129 14.01 -0.60 13.22
CA LEU A 129 14.15 0.86 13.14
C LEU A 129 12.84 1.58 13.50
N LEU A 130 11.71 1.09 13.00
CA LEU A 130 10.40 1.63 13.35
C LEU A 130 10.13 1.51 14.86
N ARG A 131 10.38 0.33 15.44
CA ARG A 131 10.25 0.11 16.89
C ARG A 131 11.16 1.05 17.69
N ALA A 132 12.41 1.21 17.27
CA ALA A 132 13.37 2.10 17.93
C ALA A 132 12.91 3.56 17.86
N ALA A 133 12.43 4.02 16.71
CA ALA A 133 11.92 5.37 16.52
C ALA A 133 10.70 5.65 17.40
N MET A 134 9.74 4.71 17.47
CA MET A 134 8.56 4.86 18.32
C MET A 134 8.93 4.95 19.81
N ASN A 135 9.85 4.09 20.28
CA ASN A 135 10.30 4.13 21.67
C ASN A 135 11.02 5.45 22.01
N GLN A 136 11.80 5.99 21.08
CA GLN A 136 12.45 7.31 21.26
C GLN A 136 11.42 8.44 21.30
N ALA A 137 10.40 8.38 20.45
CA ALA A 137 9.32 9.38 20.44
C ALA A 137 8.54 9.38 21.76
N GLU A 138 8.23 8.21 22.32
CA GLU A 138 7.55 8.08 23.61
C GLU A 138 8.41 8.58 24.78
N ALA A 139 9.71 8.28 24.77
CA ALA A 139 10.65 8.79 25.77
C ALA A 139 10.76 10.33 25.75
N LEU A 140 10.78 10.94 24.55
CA LEU A 140 10.79 12.39 24.41
C LEU A 140 9.48 13.02 24.90
N ALA A 141 8.33 12.42 24.55
CA ALA A 141 7.01 12.90 24.96
C ALA A 141 6.82 12.91 26.49
N THR A 142 7.41 11.93 27.19
CA THR A 142 7.33 11.83 28.65
C THR A 142 8.36 12.71 29.38
N SER A 143 9.49 13.05 28.75
CA SER A 143 10.53 13.90 29.33
C SER A 143 10.23 15.41 29.33
N HIS A 144 9.21 15.86 28.60
CA HIS A 144 8.78 17.26 28.52
C HIS A 144 7.31 17.43 28.95
N PRO A 145 6.97 17.19 30.24
CA PRO A 145 5.63 17.47 30.74
C PRO A 145 5.39 18.98 30.71
N ARG A 146 4.38 19.43 29.96
CA ARG A 146 3.87 20.81 30.08
C ARG A 146 3.16 21.00 31.41
#